data_AF-A0A967I1N4-F1
#
_entry.id   AF-A0A967I1N4-F1
#
_cell.length_a   1.000
_cell.length_b   1.000
_cell.length_c   1.000
_cell.angle_alpha   90.00
_cell.angle_beta   90.00
_cell.angle_gamma   90.00
#
_symmetry.space_group_name_H-M   'P 1'
#
loop_
_entity.id
_entity.type
_entity.pdbx_description
1 polymer ?
#
loop_
_entity_poly.entity_id
_entity_poly.type
_entity_poly.pdbx_seq_one_letter_code
_entity_poly.pdbx_strand_id
1 'polypeptide(L)'
;ADVIQADSLISAAHFKGHELAGFGGTIKNLGMGCASRKGKLAQHCEISPEFDAKKCIGCGECVAHCPADAIELLKEKKAKKDSDKCIGCGECIAVCPEEAVSIPWDSDTARFQKKMVEYTVGVLKDKEDRAFHLSFVSRVTPQCDCYGFSDAPLVKDLGILASKDPVAIDQASVDLVNAQPALADCCLETNRGPGEDKFRGVYPHIDWSIQLGYAEELGLGSRDYELVYI
;
A
#
# COMPACT_ATOMS: atom_id res chain seq x y z
N ALA A 1 17.06 -13.31 -3.17
CA ALA A 1 17.46 -14.50 -2.38
C ALA A 1 17.99 -14.05 -1.03
N ASP A 2 18.79 -12.99 -1.02
CA ASP A 2 19.54 -12.51 0.15
C ASP A 2 18.69 -12.17 1.38
N VAL A 3 17.55 -11.46 1.20
CA VAL A 3 16.64 -11.13 2.32
C VAL A 3 16.05 -12.38 2.98
N ILE A 4 15.71 -13.40 2.19
CA ILE A 4 15.12 -14.64 2.71
C ILE A 4 16.15 -15.43 3.53
N GLN A 5 17.41 -15.43 3.07
CA GLN A 5 18.52 -16.17 3.67
C GLN A 5 19.16 -15.48 4.88
N ALA A 6 18.83 -14.21 5.15
CA ALA A 6 19.39 -13.47 6.27
C ALA A 6 18.95 -14.07 7.63
N ASP A 7 19.87 -14.15 8.59
CA ASP A 7 19.57 -14.66 9.94
C ASP A 7 18.76 -13.68 10.80
N SER A 8 18.83 -12.39 10.47
CA SER A 8 18.18 -11.29 11.19
C SER A 8 17.98 -10.12 10.23
N LEU A 9 17.04 -9.24 10.56
CA LEU A 9 16.68 -8.11 9.72
C LEU A 9 16.62 -6.82 10.51
N ILE A 10 17.29 -5.78 10.02
CA ILE A 10 17.13 -4.41 10.52
C ILE A 10 16.53 -3.57 9.40
N SER A 11 15.36 -3.00 9.64
CA SER A 11 14.73 -2.04 8.73
C SER A 11 15.02 -0.62 9.20
N ALA A 12 15.40 0.24 8.27
CA ALA A 12 15.54 1.67 8.48
C ALA A 12 14.62 2.39 7.48
N ALA A 13 13.52 2.94 7.99
CA ALA A 13 12.50 3.61 7.18
C ALA A 13 12.50 5.10 7.47
N HIS A 14 12.50 5.92 6.42
CA HIS A 14 12.02 7.30 6.51
C HIS A 14 10.49 7.26 6.62
N PHE A 15 9.88 8.00 7.54
CA PHE A 15 8.43 8.09 7.68
C PHE A 15 7.90 9.34 6.97
N LYS A 16 7.01 9.16 5.99
CA LYS A 16 6.53 10.22 5.08
C LYS A 16 5.14 9.88 4.53
N GLY A 17 4.55 10.79 3.77
CA GLY A 17 3.33 10.55 2.99
C GLY A 17 3.56 9.59 1.81
N HIS A 18 2.47 9.01 1.32
CA HIS A 18 2.47 8.11 0.15
C HIS A 18 1.14 8.17 -0.60
N GLU A 19 1.20 8.37 -1.90
CA GLU A 19 0.07 8.64 -2.78
C GLU A 19 -0.90 7.47 -2.99
N LEU A 20 -0.55 6.26 -2.54
CA LEU A 20 -1.42 5.06 -2.58
C LEU A 20 -1.70 4.44 -1.21
N ALA A 21 -0.99 4.84 -0.16
CA ALA A 21 -1.11 4.26 1.19
C ALA A 21 -1.38 5.30 2.28
N GLY A 22 -1.46 6.59 1.92
CA GLY A 22 -1.54 7.73 2.81
C GLY A 22 -0.18 8.06 3.44
N PHE A 23 0.49 7.07 4.02
CA PHE A 23 1.87 7.18 4.50
C PHE A 23 2.72 5.98 4.07
N GLY A 24 4.05 6.15 4.13
CA GLY A 24 5.02 5.09 3.97
C GLY A 24 5.99 5.06 5.15
N GLY A 25 5.92 3.99 5.94
CA GLY A 25 6.82 3.71 7.05
C GLY A 25 7.56 2.39 6.89
N THR A 26 7.69 1.65 7.98
CA THR A 26 8.33 0.34 8.12
C THR A 26 7.65 -0.71 7.23
N ILE A 27 6.31 -0.80 7.25
CA ILE A 27 5.58 -1.80 6.47
C ILE A 27 5.84 -1.59 4.98
N LYS A 28 5.75 -0.34 4.50
CA LYS A 28 6.08 0.00 3.10
C LYS A 28 7.53 -0.27 2.78
N ASN A 29 8.46 0.04 3.68
CA ASN A 29 9.88 -0.20 3.49
C ASN A 29 10.17 -1.69 3.30
N LEU A 30 9.58 -2.56 4.12
CA LEU A 30 9.73 -4.01 4.03
C LEU A 30 9.02 -4.56 2.79
N GLY A 31 7.69 -4.40 2.73
CA GLY A 31 6.84 -5.03 1.71
C GLY A 31 7.17 -4.59 0.29
N MET A 32 7.40 -3.29 0.07
CA MET A 32 7.77 -2.78 -1.25
C MET A 32 9.29 -2.79 -1.48
N GLY A 33 10.09 -2.45 -0.48
CA GLY A 33 11.55 -2.34 -0.63
C GLY A 33 12.23 -3.68 -0.89
N CYS A 34 11.76 -4.75 -0.24
CA CYS A 34 12.32 -6.10 -0.42
C CYS A 34 11.67 -6.88 -1.58
N ALA A 35 10.65 -6.33 -2.23
CA ALA A 35 10.01 -6.99 -3.37
C ALA A 35 10.89 -6.98 -4.62
N SER A 36 10.85 -8.10 -5.35
CA SER A 36 11.46 -8.20 -6.69
C SER A 36 10.77 -7.24 -7.67
N ARG A 37 11.37 -7.02 -8.85
CA ARG A 37 10.72 -6.23 -9.92
C ARG A 37 9.32 -6.76 -10.26
N LYS A 38 9.16 -8.09 -10.36
CA LYS A 38 7.86 -8.74 -10.57
C LYS A 38 6.92 -8.55 -9.37
N GLY A 39 7.47 -8.57 -8.15
CA GLY A 39 6.70 -8.34 -6.93
C GLY A 39 6.16 -6.92 -6.81
N LYS A 40 7.00 -5.91 -7.09
CA LYS A 40 6.58 -4.51 -7.19
C LYS A 40 5.50 -4.33 -8.26
N LEU A 41 5.70 -4.94 -9.43
CA LEU A 41 4.67 -4.95 -10.46
C LEU A 41 3.38 -5.59 -9.97
N ALA A 42 3.42 -6.71 -9.23
CA ALA A 42 2.22 -7.37 -8.69
C ALA A 42 1.49 -6.53 -7.61
N GLN A 43 2.24 -5.79 -6.80
CA GLN A 43 1.70 -4.85 -5.81
C GLN A 43 0.98 -3.68 -6.50
N HIS A 44 1.56 -3.14 -7.58
CA HIS A 44 0.98 -2.04 -8.38
C HIS A 44 0.03 -2.49 -9.50
N CYS A 45 0.05 -3.76 -9.90
CA CYS A 45 -0.86 -4.33 -10.88
C CYS A 45 -2.20 -4.56 -10.20
N GLU A 46 -2.99 -3.51 -10.25
CA GLU A 46 -4.42 -3.57 -10.09
C GLU A 46 -5.06 -3.81 -11.45
N ILE A 47 -4.68 -4.91 -12.10
CA ILE A 47 -5.49 -5.35 -13.23
C ILE A 47 -6.75 -5.94 -12.60
N SER A 48 -7.70 -5.08 -12.26
CA SER A 48 -9.08 -5.46 -11.97
C SER A 48 -9.87 -5.16 -13.24
N PRO A 49 -9.69 -5.96 -14.31
CA PRO A 49 -10.22 -5.62 -15.62
C PRO A 49 -11.72 -5.35 -15.53
N GLU A 50 -12.12 -4.19 -16.01
CA GLU A 50 -13.52 -3.82 -16.17
C GLU A 50 -13.94 -4.08 -17.61
N PHE A 51 -15.15 -4.62 -17.74
CA PHE A 51 -15.71 -5.03 -19.01
C PHE A 51 -16.76 -3.99 -19.42
N ASP A 52 -16.46 -3.23 -20.47
CA ASP A 52 -17.42 -2.32 -21.09
C ASP A 52 -18.46 -3.15 -21.86
N ALA A 53 -19.65 -3.25 -21.27
CA ALA A 53 -20.77 -3.99 -21.86
C ALA A 53 -21.19 -3.44 -23.24
N LYS A 54 -20.91 -2.17 -23.55
CA LYS A 54 -21.25 -1.57 -24.85
C LYS A 54 -20.30 -2.04 -25.95
N LYS A 55 -19.00 -2.15 -25.65
CA LYS A 55 -17.98 -2.64 -26.59
C LYS A 55 -17.92 -4.17 -26.68
N CYS A 56 -18.28 -4.88 -25.62
CA CYS A 56 -18.18 -6.33 -25.58
C CYS A 56 -19.12 -7.00 -26.60
N ILE A 57 -18.56 -7.70 -27.60
CA ILE A 57 -19.32 -8.46 -28.60
C ILE A 57 -19.64 -9.91 -28.18
N GLY A 58 -19.16 -10.33 -27.01
CA GLY A 58 -19.44 -11.68 -26.48
C GLY A 58 -18.72 -12.82 -27.18
N CYS A 59 -17.51 -12.59 -27.71
CA CYS A 59 -16.73 -13.62 -28.42
C CYS A 59 -16.23 -14.75 -27.51
N GLY A 60 -16.02 -14.49 -26.22
CA GLY A 60 -15.57 -15.49 -25.25
C GLY A 60 -14.06 -15.72 -25.16
N GLU A 61 -13.24 -15.02 -25.95
CA GLU A 61 -11.77 -15.14 -25.92
C GLU A 61 -11.20 -14.91 -24.51
N CYS A 62 -11.69 -13.90 -23.81
CA CYS A 62 -11.29 -13.60 -22.43
C CYS A 62 -11.63 -14.73 -21.43
N VAL A 63 -12.70 -15.51 -21.67
CA VAL A 63 -13.06 -16.65 -20.83
C VAL A 63 -12.06 -17.78 -21.05
N ALA A 64 -11.75 -18.10 -22.30
CA ALA A 64 -10.84 -19.18 -22.67
C ALA A 64 -9.40 -18.95 -22.15
N HIS A 65 -8.99 -17.69 -22.02
CA HIS A 65 -7.64 -17.33 -21.57
C HIS A 65 -7.56 -16.95 -20.09
N CYS A 66 -8.65 -17.08 -19.32
CA CYS A 66 -8.62 -16.75 -17.89
C CYS A 66 -7.97 -17.89 -17.08
N PRO A 67 -6.74 -17.73 -16.53
CA PRO A 67 -6.08 -18.81 -15.79
C PRO A 67 -6.71 -19.09 -14.41
N ALA A 68 -7.65 -18.26 -13.98
CA ALA A 68 -8.30 -18.33 -12.66
C ALA A 68 -9.80 -18.68 -12.77
N ASP A 69 -10.30 -19.00 -13.96
CA ASP A 69 -11.73 -19.25 -14.21
C ASP A 69 -12.65 -18.17 -13.63
N ALA A 70 -12.18 -16.91 -13.71
CA ALA A 70 -12.80 -15.75 -13.08
C ALA A 70 -13.70 -14.94 -14.04
N ILE A 71 -13.99 -15.45 -15.24
CA ILE A 71 -14.77 -14.74 -16.26
C ILE A 71 -15.85 -15.66 -16.79
N GLU A 72 -17.09 -15.19 -16.82
CA GLU A 72 -18.24 -15.89 -17.38
C GLU A 72 -18.89 -15.10 -18.53
N LEU A 73 -19.55 -15.82 -19.43
CA LEU A 73 -20.39 -15.24 -20.49
C LEU A 73 -21.86 -15.30 -20.04
N LEU A 74 -22.44 -14.13 -19.78
CA LEU A 74 -23.86 -14.02 -19.42
C LEU A 74 -24.77 -14.37 -20.59
N LYS A 75 -26.04 -14.63 -20.30
CA LYS A 75 -27.09 -14.94 -21.31
C LYS A 75 -27.21 -13.87 -22.40
N GLU A 76 -26.86 -12.62 -22.09
CA GLU A 76 -26.86 -11.47 -23.01
C GLU A 76 -25.59 -11.40 -23.88
N LYS A 77 -24.76 -12.44 -23.88
CA LYS A 77 -23.44 -12.49 -24.55
C LYS A 77 -22.52 -11.35 -24.09
N LYS A 78 -22.50 -11.07 -22.80
CA LYS A 78 -21.59 -10.11 -22.17
C LYS A 78 -20.67 -10.83 -21.22
N ALA A 79 -19.37 -10.56 -21.34
CA ALA A 79 -18.39 -11.09 -20.41
C ALA A 79 -18.53 -10.35 -19.07
N LYS A 80 -18.55 -11.12 -17.98
CA LYS A 80 -18.59 -10.60 -16.61
C LYS A 80 -17.47 -11.27 -15.81
N LYS A 81 -16.76 -10.46 -15.04
CA LYS A 81 -15.71 -10.90 -14.12
C LYS A 81 -16.32 -11.25 -12.76
N ASP A 82 -15.89 -12.36 -12.19
CA ASP A 82 -15.95 -12.67 -10.77
C ASP A 82 -14.74 -12.03 -10.07
N SER A 83 -14.99 -10.96 -9.32
CA SER A 83 -13.94 -10.18 -8.66
C SER A 83 -13.21 -10.97 -7.58
N ASP A 84 -13.87 -11.94 -6.95
CA ASP A 84 -13.29 -12.73 -5.85
C ASP A 84 -12.30 -13.77 -6.38
N LYS A 85 -12.48 -14.22 -7.62
CA LYS A 85 -11.56 -15.14 -8.31
C LYS A 85 -10.48 -14.42 -9.12
N CYS A 86 -10.70 -13.16 -9.50
CA CYS A 86 -9.78 -12.47 -10.40
C CYS A 86 -8.43 -12.16 -9.75
N ILE A 87 -7.38 -12.79 -10.28
CA ILE A 87 -5.99 -12.60 -9.86
C ILE A 87 -5.30 -11.38 -10.50
N GLY A 88 -5.96 -10.73 -11.44
CA GLY A 88 -5.42 -9.57 -12.15
C GLY A 88 -4.17 -9.83 -12.98
N CYS A 89 -4.22 -10.89 -13.79
CA CYS A 89 -3.16 -11.23 -14.74
C CYS A 89 -3.16 -10.36 -16.00
N GLY A 90 -4.32 -9.80 -16.39
CA GLY A 90 -4.48 -8.95 -17.57
C GLY A 90 -4.56 -9.67 -18.91
N GLU A 91 -4.57 -11.01 -18.92
CA GLU A 91 -4.68 -11.78 -20.16
C GLU A 91 -5.94 -11.40 -20.95
N CYS A 92 -7.06 -11.20 -20.27
CA CYS A 92 -8.33 -10.78 -20.88
C CYS A 92 -8.26 -9.41 -21.57
N ILE A 93 -7.33 -8.53 -21.18
CA ILE A 93 -7.10 -7.24 -21.85
C ILE A 93 -6.35 -7.50 -23.15
N ALA A 94 -5.28 -8.29 -23.10
CA ALA A 94 -4.43 -8.57 -24.25
C ALA A 94 -5.17 -9.32 -25.37
N VAL A 95 -6.10 -10.21 -25.04
CA VAL A 95 -6.83 -11.03 -26.02
C VAL A 95 -8.15 -10.43 -26.49
N CYS A 96 -8.61 -9.31 -25.92
CA CYS A 96 -9.90 -8.74 -26.32
C CYS A 96 -9.80 -8.02 -27.67
N PRO A 97 -10.46 -8.50 -28.74
CA PRO A 97 -10.34 -7.89 -30.06
C PRO A 97 -11.01 -6.51 -30.17
N GLU A 98 -11.98 -6.22 -29.29
CA GLU A 98 -12.76 -4.98 -29.30
C GLU A 98 -12.27 -3.96 -28.27
N GLU A 99 -11.16 -4.24 -27.58
CA GLU A 99 -10.65 -3.41 -26.47
C GLU A 99 -11.75 -3.07 -25.45
N ALA A 100 -12.67 -4.03 -25.24
CA ALA A 100 -13.80 -3.91 -24.33
C ALA A 100 -13.40 -4.14 -22.87
N VAL A 101 -12.14 -4.47 -22.62
CA VAL A 101 -11.61 -4.74 -21.29
C VAL A 101 -10.55 -3.69 -20.97
N SER A 102 -10.81 -2.88 -19.96
CA SER A 102 -9.91 -1.81 -19.53
C SER A 102 -9.47 -2.00 -18.09
N ILE A 103 -8.34 -1.40 -17.74
CA ILE A 103 -7.94 -1.25 -16.35
C ILE A 103 -8.68 -0.01 -15.82
N PRO A 104 -9.55 -0.12 -14.81
CA PRO A 104 -10.00 1.07 -14.09
C PRO A 104 -8.77 1.68 -13.43
N TRP A 105 -8.44 2.91 -13.83
CA TRP A 105 -7.30 3.65 -13.28
C TRP A 105 -7.62 4.28 -11.93
N ASP A 106 -8.85 4.11 -11.42
CA ASP A 106 -9.21 4.43 -10.05
C ASP A 106 -8.70 3.30 -9.15
N SER A 107 -7.52 3.55 -8.59
CA SER A 107 -6.76 2.57 -7.85
C SER A 107 -7.49 2.16 -6.57
N ASP A 108 -7.79 0.88 -6.40
CA ASP A 108 -8.20 0.30 -5.12
C ASP A 108 -7.01 0.36 -4.15
N THR A 109 -6.84 1.54 -3.54
CA THR A 109 -5.78 1.81 -2.57
C THR A 109 -5.83 0.85 -1.39
N ALA A 110 -7.01 0.29 -1.06
CA ALA A 110 -7.14 -0.72 -0.03
C ALA A 110 -6.46 -2.02 -0.46
N ARG A 111 -6.68 -2.48 -1.70
CA ARG A 111 -6.03 -3.70 -2.23
C ARG A 111 -4.52 -3.51 -2.38
N PHE A 112 -4.07 -2.34 -2.83
CA PHE A 112 -2.64 -2.00 -2.83
C PHE A 112 -2.03 -2.13 -1.42
N GLN A 113 -2.67 -1.50 -0.42
CA GLN A 113 -2.23 -1.57 0.98
C GLN A 113 -2.17 -3.02 1.49
N LYS A 114 -3.19 -3.84 1.20
CA LYS A 114 -3.23 -5.25 1.60
C LYS A 114 -2.11 -6.07 0.97
N LYS A 115 -1.90 -5.95 -0.35
CA LYS A 115 -0.78 -6.63 -1.03
C LYS A 115 0.57 -6.21 -0.47
N MET A 116 0.76 -4.93 -0.19
CA MET A 116 2.00 -4.44 0.42
C MET A 116 2.25 -5.11 1.77
N VAL A 117 1.22 -5.24 2.62
CA VAL A 117 1.28 -5.94 3.90
C VAL A 117 1.56 -7.44 3.72
N GLU A 118 0.92 -8.13 2.77
CA GLU A 118 1.19 -9.55 2.46
C GLU A 118 2.66 -9.79 2.09
N TYR A 119 3.27 -8.86 1.35
CA TYR A 119 4.69 -8.93 1.05
C TYR A 119 5.55 -8.74 2.30
N THR A 120 5.16 -7.86 3.22
CA THR A 120 5.83 -7.71 4.52
C THR A 120 5.79 -9.01 5.34
N VAL A 121 4.66 -9.73 5.34
CA VAL A 121 4.57 -11.08 5.94
C VAL A 121 5.60 -12.01 5.30
N GLY A 122 5.69 -12.03 3.98
CA GLY A 122 6.69 -12.84 3.28
C GLY A 122 8.14 -12.49 3.62
N VAL A 123 8.43 -11.21 3.89
CA VAL A 123 9.77 -10.74 4.29
C VAL A 123 10.13 -11.15 5.70
N LEU A 124 9.18 -11.02 6.64
CA LEU A 124 9.39 -11.28 8.06
C LEU A 124 9.26 -12.76 8.45
N LYS A 125 8.74 -13.59 7.53
CA LYS A 125 8.63 -15.04 7.74
C LYS A 125 9.96 -15.65 8.21
N ASP A 126 9.86 -16.40 9.31
CA ASP A 126 10.96 -17.08 10.02
C ASP A 126 11.97 -16.11 10.70
N LYS A 127 11.64 -14.83 10.79
CA LYS A 127 12.47 -13.73 11.33
C LYS A 127 11.68 -12.82 12.28
N GLU A 128 10.50 -13.23 12.72
CA GLU A 128 9.58 -12.46 13.54
C GLU A 128 10.26 -11.97 14.84
N ASP A 129 10.98 -12.87 15.53
CA ASP A 129 11.73 -12.54 16.76
C ASP A 129 13.12 -11.92 16.51
N ARG A 130 13.52 -11.83 15.24
CA ARG A 130 14.87 -11.41 14.80
C ARG A 130 14.84 -10.19 13.89
N ALA A 131 13.71 -9.51 13.85
CA ALA A 131 13.52 -8.25 13.16
C ALA A 131 13.59 -7.07 14.14
N PHE A 132 14.20 -5.98 13.70
CA PHE A 132 14.24 -4.72 14.42
C PHE A 132 14.02 -3.56 13.45
N HIS A 133 13.25 -2.57 13.85
CA HIS A 133 12.76 -1.51 12.98
C HIS A 133 13.13 -0.15 13.56
N LEU A 134 13.70 0.69 12.71
CA LEU A 134 14.00 2.09 12.97
C LEU A 134 13.16 2.97 12.04
N SER A 135 12.38 3.89 12.60
CA SER A 135 11.57 4.84 11.85
C SER A 135 12.09 6.25 12.09
N PHE A 136 12.60 6.88 11.03
CA PHE A 136 13.06 8.27 11.04
C PHE A 136 11.86 9.16 10.76
N VAL A 137 11.32 9.78 11.82
CA VAL A 137 10.17 10.70 11.76
C VAL A 137 10.71 12.14 11.70
N SER A 138 11.48 12.40 10.65
CA SER A 138 12.13 13.68 10.38
C SER A 138 11.82 14.09 8.95
N ARG A 139 11.60 15.37 8.68
CA ARG A 139 11.26 15.87 7.34
C ARG A 139 10.12 15.06 6.72
N VAL A 140 9.02 14.92 7.46
CA VAL A 140 7.84 14.16 7.03
C VAL A 140 7.20 14.89 5.85
N THR A 141 7.54 14.50 4.62
CA THR A 141 7.07 15.13 3.39
C THR A 141 5.75 14.54 2.91
N PRO A 142 4.93 15.28 2.13
CA PRO A 142 3.66 14.75 1.63
C PRO A 142 3.85 13.64 0.59
N GLN A 143 4.87 13.73 -0.26
CA GLN A 143 5.13 12.74 -1.32
C GLN A 143 6.09 11.64 -0.87
N CYS A 144 6.01 10.50 -1.56
CA CYS A 144 6.94 9.40 -1.40
C CYS A 144 8.36 9.81 -1.87
N ASP A 145 9.40 9.29 -1.19
CA ASP A 145 10.82 9.53 -1.53
C ASP A 145 11.22 9.11 -2.96
N CYS A 146 10.36 8.36 -3.66
CA CYS A 146 10.57 7.98 -5.05
C CYS A 146 10.47 9.17 -6.02
N TYR A 147 9.87 10.28 -5.59
CA TYR A 147 9.71 11.48 -6.41
C TYR A 147 11.02 12.27 -6.47
N GLY A 148 11.34 12.84 -7.63
CA GLY A 148 12.50 13.72 -7.80
C GLY A 148 12.31 15.13 -7.20
N PHE A 149 11.18 15.34 -6.53
CA PHE A 149 10.80 16.60 -5.88
C PHE A 149 9.99 16.28 -4.61
N SER A 150 9.89 17.27 -3.73
CA SER A 150 9.02 17.21 -2.56
C SER A 150 8.57 18.61 -2.19
N ASP A 151 7.39 18.70 -1.59
CA ASP A 151 6.95 19.89 -0.87
C ASP A 151 7.69 20.04 0.48
N ALA A 152 7.43 21.15 1.18
CA ALA A 152 7.85 21.37 2.55
C ALA A 152 7.31 20.27 3.50
N PRO A 153 8.06 19.91 4.57
CA PRO A 153 7.58 18.95 5.56
C PRO A 153 6.23 19.35 6.16
N LEU A 154 5.39 18.36 6.47
CA LEU A 154 4.08 18.57 7.08
C LEU A 154 4.21 19.06 8.53
N VAL A 155 5.18 18.55 9.27
CA VAL A 155 5.41 18.82 10.68
C VAL A 155 6.91 18.96 10.96
N LYS A 156 7.26 19.50 12.13
CA LYS A 156 8.66 19.54 12.61
C LYS A 156 9.22 18.14 12.81
N ASP A 157 10.55 18.02 12.87
CA ASP A 157 11.23 16.75 13.15
C ASP A 157 10.86 16.21 14.55
N LEU A 158 10.54 14.92 14.61
CA LEU A 158 10.08 14.20 15.81
C LEU A 158 11.10 13.15 16.29
N GLY A 159 12.19 12.97 15.55
CA GLY A 159 13.32 12.12 15.93
C GLY A 159 13.25 10.73 15.29
N ILE A 160 13.73 9.74 16.02
CA ILE A 160 13.86 8.36 15.56
C ILE A 160 13.12 7.46 16.54
N LEU A 161 12.23 6.63 16.02
CA LEU A 161 11.58 5.57 16.78
C LEU A 161 12.29 4.25 16.53
N ALA A 162 12.19 3.36 17.51
CA ALA A 162 12.73 2.01 17.41
C ALA A 162 11.76 1.00 18.00
N SER A 163 11.57 -0.14 17.34
CA SER A 163 10.66 -1.19 17.79
C SER A 163 11.03 -2.55 17.19
N LYS A 164 10.64 -3.63 17.86
CA LYS A 164 10.58 -4.98 17.24
C LYS A 164 9.27 -5.23 16.50
N ASP A 165 8.25 -4.43 16.81
CA ASP A 165 6.92 -4.54 16.22
C ASP A 165 6.78 -3.51 15.08
N PRO A 166 6.60 -3.96 13.81
CA PRO A 166 6.47 -3.10 12.65
C PRO A 166 5.13 -2.37 12.56
N VAL A 167 4.08 -2.87 13.21
CA VAL A 167 2.75 -2.23 13.23
C VAL A 167 2.75 -1.10 14.25
N ALA A 168 3.27 -1.38 15.46
CA ALA A 168 3.33 -0.42 16.55
C ALA A 168 4.18 0.81 16.20
N ILE A 169 5.34 0.62 15.54
CA ILE A 169 6.22 1.73 15.16
C ILE A 169 5.60 2.64 14.10
N ASP A 170 4.86 2.08 13.14
CA ASP A 170 4.18 2.87 12.11
C ASP A 170 2.94 3.57 12.69
N GLN A 171 2.18 2.91 13.56
CA GLN A 171 1.08 3.53 14.30
C GLN A 171 1.58 4.70 15.17
N ALA A 172 2.63 4.49 15.97
CA ALA A 172 3.26 5.55 16.76
C ALA A 172 3.78 6.71 15.91
N SER A 173 4.34 6.41 14.73
CA SER A 173 4.82 7.44 13.80
C SER A 173 3.66 8.32 13.27
N VAL A 174 2.53 7.70 12.86
CA VAL A 174 1.33 8.44 12.43
C VAL A 174 0.80 9.32 13.56
N ASP A 175 0.66 8.77 14.77
CA ASP A 175 0.08 9.47 15.90
C ASP A 175 0.94 10.65 16.34
N LEU A 176 2.28 10.49 16.38
CA LEU A 176 3.20 11.57 16.71
C LEU A 176 3.14 12.71 15.68
N VAL A 177 3.02 12.39 14.39
CA VAL A 177 2.82 13.39 13.33
C VAL A 177 1.47 14.09 13.49
N ASN A 178 0.40 13.34 13.70
CA ASN A 178 -0.94 13.89 13.87
C ASN A 178 -1.08 14.72 15.15
N ALA A 179 -0.29 14.45 16.20
CA ALA A 179 -0.26 15.25 17.42
C ALA A 179 0.39 16.64 17.21
N GLN A 180 1.14 16.89 16.14
CA GLN A 180 1.73 18.20 15.89
C GLN A 180 0.78 19.14 15.13
N PRO A 181 0.93 20.47 15.27
CA PRO A 181 0.42 21.41 14.29
C PRO A 181 1.21 21.29 12.98
N ALA A 182 0.53 21.51 11.85
CA ALA A 182 1.17 21.54 10.54
C ALA A 182 2.05 22.79 10.36
N LEU A 183 3.16 22.67 9.63
CA LEU A 183 4.03 23.80 9.29
C LEU A 183 3.30 24.80 8.39
N ALA A 184 3.64 26.09 8.50
CA ALA A 184 2.93 27.17 7.83
C ALA A 184 2.98 27.03 6.30
N ASP A 185 4.14 26.65 5.79
CA ASP A 185 4.55 26.57 4.39
C ASP A 185 4.25 25.22 3.72
N CYS A 186 3.68 24.25 4.44
CA CYS A 186 3.32 22.96 3.85
C CYS A 186 2.04 23.01 3.01
N CYS A 187 1.84 21.97 2.19
CA CYS A 187 0.73 21.84 1.24
C CYS A 187 -0.66 21.68 1.84
N LEU A 188 -0.79 21.52 3.17
CA LEU A 188 -2.06 21.20 3.81
C LEU A 188 -3.01 22.41 3.82
N GLU A 189 -4.15 22.31 3.14
CA GLU A 189 -5.22 23.32 3.25
C GLU A 189 -6.15 23.05 4.43
N THR A 190 -6.32 21.77 4.79
CA THR A 190 -7.14 21.28 5.90
C THR A 190 -6.27 20.44 6.87
N ASN A 191 -6.86 20.03 8.00
CA ASN A 191 -6.21 19.13 8.97
C ASN A 191 -4.86 19.65 9.53
N ARG A 192 -4.79 20.97 9.76
CA ARG A 192 -3.55 21.67 10.19
C ARG A 192 -3.35 21.71 11.70
N GLY A 193 -4.40 21.49 12.49
CA GLY A 193 -4.37 21.55 13.95
C GLY A 193 -3.81 20.28 14.61
N PRO A 194 -3.27 20.36 15.84
CA PRO A 194 -2.89 19.19 16.64
C PRO A 194 -4.06 18.20 16.81
N GLY A 195 -3.80 16.90 16.64
CA GLY A 195 -4.79 15.82 16.70
C GLY A 195 -5.55 15.57 15.40
N GLU A 196 -5.46 16.47 14.41
CA GLU A 196 -6.05 16.25 13.09
C GLU A 196 -5.18 15.33 12.23
N ASP A 197 -5.79 14.58 11.32
CA ASP A 197 -5.11 13.60 10.47
C ASP A 197 -4.45 14.27 9.27
N LYS A 198 -3.13 14.44 9.32
CA LYS A 198 -2.35 15.13 8.27
C LYS A 198 -2.36 14.34 6.98
N PHE A 199 -2.33 13.01 7.05
CA PHE A 199 -2.28 12.16 5.86
C PHE A 199 -3.60 12.17 5.11
N ARG A 200 -4.74 12.23 5.81
CA ARG A 200 -6.05 12.50 5.18
C ARG A 200 -6.19 13.94 4.69
N GLY A 201 -5.46 14.89 5.28
CA GLY A 201 -5.36 16.25 4.75
C GLY A 201 -4.65 16.30 3.40
N VAL A 202 -3.58 15.51 3.21
CA VAL A 202 -2.84 15.40 1.93
C VAL A 202 -3.58 14.52 0.92
N TYR A 203 -4.10 13.37 1.37
CA TYR A 203 -4.75 12.36 0.53
C TYR A 203 -6.15 12.02 1.05
N PRO A 204 -7.18 12.86 0.79
CA PRO A 204 -8.51 12.70 1.40
C PRO A 204 -9.23 11.39 1.08
N HIS A 205 -8.91 10.78 -0.06
CA HIS A 205 -9.54 9.54 -0.54
C HIS A 205 -8.85 8.27 -0.06
N ILE A 206 -7.75 8.38 0.69
CA ILE A 206 -6.94 7.24 1.09
C ILE A 206 -7.07 7.00 2.58
N ASP A 207 -7.63 5.85 2.94
CA ASP A 207 -7.64 5.40 4.32
C ASP A 207 -6.36 4.61 4.62
N TRP A 208 -5.37 5.30 5.18
CA TRP A 208 -4.10 4.69 5.59
C TRP A 208 -4.26 3.67 6.71
N SER A 209 -5.38 3.69 7.45
CA SER A 209 -5.58 2.80 8.58
C SER A 209 -5.78 1.34 8.15
N ILE A 210 -6.08 1.11 6.87
CA ILE A 210 -6.24 -0.21 6.25
C ILE A 210 -4.95 -1.02 6.34
N GLN A 211 -3.79 -0.44 5.99
CA GLN A 211 -2.53 -1.18 6.04
C GLN A 211 -2.20 -1.65 7.47
N LEU A 212 -2.47 -0.83 8.49
CA LEU A 212 -2.18 -1.17 9.89
C LEU A 212 -3.17 -2.17 10.45
N GLY A 213 -4.47 -1.99 10.18
CA GLY A 213 -5.49 -2.94 10.64
C GLY A 213 -5.32 -4.32 10.01
N TYR A 214 -5.00 -4.37 8.72
CA TYR A 214 -4.76 -5.65 8.04
C TYR A 214 -3.44 -6.30 8.47
N ALA A 215 -2.40 -5.51 8.76
CA ALA A 215 -1.15 -6.04 9.32
C ALA A 215 -1.35 -6.68 10.70
N GLU A 216 -2.14 -6.06 11.56
CA GLU A 216 -2.53 -6.61 12.86
C GLU A 216 -3.37 -7.89 12.70
N GLU A 217 -4.34 -7.92 11.76
CA GLU A 217 -5.14 -9.11 11.44
C GLU A 217 -4.27 -10.32 11.02
N LEU A 218 -3.21 -10.06 10.25
CA LEU A 218 -2.24 -11.09 9.82
C LEU A 218 -1.19 -11.43 10.89
N GLY A 219 -1.25 -10.80 12.06
CA GLY A 219 -0.36 -11.08 13.19
C GLY A 219 1.06 -10.53 13.04
N LEU A 220 1.26 -9.48 12.24
CA LEU A 220 2.57 -8.82 12.10
C LEU A 220 2.99 -8.02 13.35
N GLY A 221 2.05 -7.71 14.22
CA GLY A 221 2.25 -6.84 15.37
C GLY A 221 0.92 -6.28 15.87
N SER A 222 0.97 -5.30 16.76
CA SER A 222 -0.21 -4.63 17.29
C SER A 222 -0.19 -3.12 17.02
N ARG A 223 -1.39 -2.56 16.89
CA ARG A 223 -1.59 -1.10 16.87
C ARG A 223 -1.50 -0.49 18.27
N ASP A 224 -1.60 -1.28 19.33
CA ASP A 224 -1.36 -0.81 20.69
C ASP A 224 0.14 -0.68 20.95
N TYR A 225 0.55 0.43 21.55
CA TYR A 225 1.95 0.70 21.86
C TYR A 225 2.11 1.59 23.09
N GLU A 226 3.30 1.54 23.68
CA GLU A 226 3.74 2.44 24.74
C GLU A 226 5.03 3.15 24.29
N LEU A 227 5.07 4.47 24.41
CA LEU A 227 6.29 5.24 24.14
C LEU A 227 7.18 5.26 25.36
N VAL A 228 8.38 4.70 25.21
CA VAL A 228 9.45 4.76 26.21
C VAL A 228 10.52 5.73 25.71
N TYR A 229 10.77 6.79 26.46
CA TYR A 229 11.82 7.76 26.16
C TYR A 229 13.13 7.34 26.81
N ILE A 230 14.21 7.37 26.03
CA ILE A 230 15.57 7.03 26.44
C ILE A 230 16.42 8.29 26.50
#